data_AF-K6G840-F1
#
_entry.id   AF-K6G840-F1
#
_cell.length_a   1.000
_cell.length_b   1.000
_cell.length_c   1.000
_cell.angle_alpha   90.00
_cell.angle_beta   90.00
_cell.angle_gamma   90.00
#
_symmetry.space_group_name_H-M   'P 1'
#
loop_
_entity.id
_entity.type
_entity.pdbx_description
1 polymer ?
#
loop_
_entity_poly.entity_id
_entity_poly.type
_entity_poly.pdbx_seq_one_letter_code
_entity_poly.pdbx_strand_id
1 'polypeptide(L)'
;MSYLGLVGLFGLIGLTGLLNKVHPSQSGGPIRLLGLLGLLGIVGIWIPTFGACGAFGALGVWNHQNPNISRLAYFGWLGLIGLAQTISFYL
;
A
#
# COMPACT_ATOMS: atom_id res chain seq x y z
N MET A 1 6.75 -7.53 -20.18
CA MET A 1 5.70 -7.52 -19.14
C MET A 1 6.39 -7.39 -17.80
N SER A 2 6.27 -6.24 -17.15
CA SER A 2 6.90 -6.01 -15.84
C SER A 2 6.08 -6.72 -14.77
N TYR A 3 6.63 -7.77 -14.14
CA TYR A 3 6.00 -8.47 -13.03
C TYR A 3 5.81 -7.59 -11.78
N LEU A 4 6.33 -6.36 -11.78
CA LEU A 4 6.24 -5.42 -10.66
C LEU A 4 4.80 -4.98 -10.35
N GLY A 5 3.87 -5.06 -11.30
CA GLY A 5 2.44 -4.85 -11.02
C GLY A 5 1.89 -5.83 -9.98
N LEU A 6 2.47 -7.03 -9.86
CA LEU A 6 2.07 -8.02 -8.85
C LEU A 6 2.40 -7.57 -7.42
N VAL A 7 3.43 -6.73 -7.25
CA VAL A 7 3.76 -6.11 -5.96
C VAL A 7 2.60 -5.23 -5.49
N GLY A 8 1.91 -4.57 -6.43
CA GLY A 8 0.73 -3.77 -6.16
C GLY A 8 -0.39 -4.52 -5.42
N LEU A 9 -0.49 -5.84 -5.61
CA LEU A 9 -1.53 -6.67 -5.00
C LEU A 9 -1.43 -6.76 -3.47
N PHE A 10 -0.24 -6.52 -2.90
CA PHE A 10 -0.10 -6.38 -1.44
C PHE A 10 -0.96 -5.25 -0.88
N GLY A 11 -1.33 -4.25 -1.70
CA GLY A 11 -2.26 -3.18 -1.34
C GLY A 11 -3.62 -3.67 -0.83
N LEU A 12 -4.08 -4.83 -1.29
CA LEU A 12 -5.37 -5.41 -0.89
C LEU A 12 -5.40 -5.80 0.60
N ILE A 13 -4.24 -5.95 1.24
CA ILE A 13 -4.14 -6.10 2.70
C ILE A 13 -4.85 -4.95 3.42
N GLY A 14 -4.83 -3.73 2.88
CA GLY A 14 -5.52 -2.57 3.45
C GLY A 14 -7.01 -2.78 3.68
N LEU A 15 -7.66 -3.61 2.84
CA LEU A 15 -9.09 -3.95 2.98
C LEU A 15 -9.37 -4.71 4.27
N THR A 16 -8.38 -5.42 4.83
CA THR A 16 -8.56 -6.10 6.11
C THR A 16 -8.83 -5.12 7.27
N GLY A 17 -8.37 -3.87 7.17
CA GLY A 17 -8.67 -2.79 8.12
C GLY A 17 -10.08 -2.18 7.95
N LEU A 18 -10.74 -2.40 6.81
CA LEU A 18 -12.15 -2.05 6.63
C LEU A 18 -13.08 -3.09 7.26
N LEU A 19 -12.69 -4.37 7.15
CA LEU A 19 -13.39 -5.50 7.77
C LEU A 19 -13.16 -5.56 9.28
N ASN A 20 -11.92 -5.35 9.73
CA ASN A 20 -11.52 -5.28 11.12
C ASN A 20 -11.16 -3.84 11.46
N LYS A 21 -12.14 -3.07 11.93
CA LYS A 21 -11.93 -1.64 12.17
C LYS A 21 -10.93 -1.39 13.30
N VAL A 22 -10.02 -0.46 13.05
CA VAL A 22 -9.11 0.05 14.06
C VAL A 22 -9.87 0.88 15.08
N HIS A 23 -9.52 0.73 16.36
CA HIS A 23 -10.13 1.51 17.44
C HIS A 23 -9.77 2.99 17.28
N PRO A 24 -10.71 3.94 17.47
CA PRO A 24 -10.45 5.37 17.25
C PRO A 24 -9.29 5.96 18.05
N SER A 25 -9.03 5.43 19.26
CA SER A 25 -7.93 5.84 20.11
C SER A 25 -6.55 5.30 19.71
N GLN A 26 -6.50 4.42 18.70
CA GLN A 26 -5.26 3.76 18.32
C GLN A 26 -4.36 4.70 17.53
N SER A 27 -3.11 4.86 17.98
CA SER A 27 -2.12 5.72 17.33
C SER A 27 -1.77 5.24 15.92
N GLY A 28 -1.17 6.10 15.09
CA GLY A 28 -0.76 5.75 13.72
C GLY A 28 -1.77 6.07 12.62
N GLY A 29 -2.79 6.88 12.92
CA GLY A 29 -3.78 7.37 11.94
C GLY A 29 -3.17 7.98 10.66
N PRO A 30 -2.15 8.86 10.76
CA PRO A 30 -1.50 9.43 9.58
C PRO A 30 -0.90 8.38 8.64
N ILE A 31 -0.26 7.33 9.17
CA ILE A 31 0.33 6.26 8.33
C ILE A 31 -0.76 5.42 7.69
N ARG A 32 -1.87 5.16 8.39
CA ARG A 32 -3.03 4.49 7.79
C ARG A 32 -3.65 5.28 6.64
N LEU A 33 -3.66 6.62 6.74
CA LEU A 33 -4.09 7.50 5.66
C LEU A 33 -3.16 7.44 4.45
N LEU A 34 -1.84 7.25 4.65
CA LEU A 34 -0.92 6.97 3.53
C LEU A 34 -1.29 5.69 2.77
N GLY A 35 -2.06 4.79 3.38
CA GLY A 35 -2.67 3.65 2.72
C GLY A 35 -3.50 4.02 1.49
N LEU A 36 -4.10 5.21 1.46
CA LEU A 36 -4.87 5.70 0.32
C LEU A 36 -4.00 5.92 -0.93
N LEU A 37 -2.68 6.11 -0.76
CA LEU A 37 -1.73 6.16 -1.88
C LEU A 37 -1.69 4.83 -2.66
N GLY A 38 -2.18 3.72 -2.09
CA GLY A 38 -2.37 2.46 -2.80
C GLY A 38 -3.30 2.59 -4.02
N LEU A 39 -4.19 3.58 -4.05
CA LEU A 39 -5.04 3.85 -5.22
C LEU A 39 -4.23 4.30 -6.44
N LEU A 40 -3.00 4.80 -6.26
CA LEU A 40 -2.07 5.07 -7.36
C LEU A 40 -1.76 3.79 -8.15
N GLY A 41 -1.85 2.61 -7.53
CA GLY A 41 -1.70 1.32 -8.22
C GLY A 41 -2.72 1.09 -9.33
N ILE A 42 -3.90 1.71 -9.26
CA ILE A 42 -4.93 1.63 -10.31
C ILE A 42 -4.46 2.34 -11.59
N VAL A 43 -3.69 3.43 -11.44
CA VAL A 43 -3.05 4.12 -12.56
C VAL A 43 -2.08 3.18 -13.31
N GLY A 44 -1.58 2.14 -12.62
CA GLY A 44 -0.79 1.04 -13.16
C GLY A 44 -1.39 0.33 -14.38
N ILE A 45 -2.71 0.41 -14.57
CA ILE A 45 -3.41 -0.15 -15.75
C ILE A 45 -2.98 0.57 -17.04
N TRP A 46 -2.77 1.89 -16.96
CA TRP A 46 -2.33 2.72 -18.10
C TRP A 46 -0.84 3.00 -18.08
N ILE A 47 -0.24 3.16 -16.90
CA ILE A 47 1.18 3.48 -16.71
C ILE A 47 1.84 2.39 -15.86
N PRO A 48 2.49 1.38 -16.49
CA PRO A 48 2.95 0.18 -15.78
C PRO A 48 3.85 0.42 -14.56
N THR A 49 4.61 1.52 -14.54
CA THR A 49 5.53 1.86 -13.43
C THR A 49 4.79 2.19 -12.13
N PHE A 50 3.53 2.63 -12.20
CA PHE A 50 2.69 2.89 -11.02
C PHE A 50 2.10 1.63 -10.40
N GLY A 51 2.14 0.48 -11.09
CA GLY A 51 1.52 -0.75 -10.59
C GLY A 51 1.99 -1.15 -9.19
N ALA A 52 3.30 -1.05 -8.92
CA ALA A 52 3.87 -1.37 -7.61
C ALA A 52 3.44 -0.39 -6.50
N CYS A 53 3.05 0.85 -6.83
CA CYS A 53 2.51 1.80 -5.85
C CYS A 53 1.23 1.29 -5.18
N GLY A 54 0.54 0.31 -5.79
CA GLY A 54 -0.59 -0.39 -5.18
C GLY A 54 -0.29 -0.91 -3.78
N ALA A 55 0.95 -1.34 -3.54
CA ALA A 55 1.38 -1.90 -2.26
C ALA A 55 1.15 -0.94 -1.08
N PHE A 56 1.22 0.39 -1.29
CA PHE A 56 0.94 1.37 -0.24
C PHE A 56 -0.38 1.11 0.48
N GLY A 57 -1.37 0.50 -0.18
CA GLY A 57 -2.65 0.09 0.42
C GLY A 57 -2.49 -0.70 1.73
N ALA A 58 -1.43 -1.50 1.88
CA ALA A 58 -1.15 -2.23 3.11
C ALA A 58 -0.84 -1.32 4.31
N LEU A 59 -0.36 -0.09 4.11
CA LEU A 59 -0.19 0.88 5.21
C LEU A 59 -1.52 1.19 5.92
N GLY A 60 -2.66 0.95 5.27
CA GLY A 60 -3.99 1.13 5.86
C GLY A 60 -4.23 0.33 7.15
N VAL A 61 -3.45 -0.72 7.39
CA VAL A 61 -3.52 -1.52 8.62
C VAL A 61 -2.41 -1.25 9.63
N TRP A 62 -1.68 -0.14 9.46
CA TRP A 62 -0.62 0.25 10.37
C TRP A 62 -1.09 0.39 11.81
N ASN A 63 -0.34 -0.24 12.74
CA ASN A 63 -0.62 -0.24 14.18
C ASN A 63 -2.02 -0.76 14.56
N HIS A 64 -2.58 -1.68 13.76
CA HIS A 64 -3.82 -2.38 14.08
C HIS A 64 -3.67 -3.15 15.41
N GLN A 65 -4.72 -3.19 16.23
CA GLN A 65 -4.68 -3.78 17.59
C GLN A 65 -4.34 -5.27 17.56
N ASN A 66 -4.78 -5.97 16.51
CA ASN A 66 -4.30 -7.31 16.19
C ASN A 66 -2.87 -7.24 15.61
N PRO A 67 -1.85 -7.77 16.31
CA PRO A 67 -0.46 -7.67 15.90
C PRO A 67 -0.17 -8.43 14.59
N ASN A 68 -0.94 -9.48 14.27
CA ASN A 68 -0.78 -10.20 13.02
C ASN A 68 -1.18 -9.33 11.82
N ILE A 69 -2.23 -8.52 11.97
CA ILE A 69 -2.68 -7.58 10.94
C ILE A 69 -1.71 -6.40 10.85
N SER A 70 -1.25 -5.85 11.98
CA SER A 70 -0.31 -4.73 11.99
C SER A 70 1.01 -5.04 11.29
N ARG A 71 1.51 -6.28 11.35
CA ARG A 71 2.74 -6.68 10.66
C ARG A 71 2.60 -6.64 9.14
N LEU A 72 1.39 -6.83 8.61
CA LEU A 72 1.15 -6.78 7.18
C LEU A 72 1.34 -5.35 6.62
N ALA A 73 1.26 -4.32 7.47
CA ALA A 73 1.49 -2.95 7.06
C ALA A 73 2.90 -2.69 6.50
N TYR A 74 3.90 -3.48 6.89
CA TYR A 74 5.26 -3.33 6.38
C TYR A 74 5.37 -3.61 4.87
N PHE A 75 4.50 -4.46 4.31
CA PHE A 75 4.42 -4.65 2.85
C PHE A 75 4.02 -3.36 2.12
N GLY A 76 3.43 -2.40 2.84
CA GLY A 76 3.10 -1.07 2.35
C GLY A 76 4.29 -0.32 1.74
N TRP A 77 5.47 -0.51 2.33
CA TRP A 77 6.69 0.15 1.88
C TRP A 77 7.22 -0.36 0.54
N LEU A 78 6.76 -1.53 0.07
CA LEU A 78 7.05 -1.99 -1.28
C LEU A 78 6.50 -1.02 -2.36
N GLY A 79 5.55 -0.14 -1.99
CA GLY A 79 5.06 0.92 -2.87
C GLY A 79 6.14 1.89 -3.33
N LEU A 80 7.22 2.04 -2.56
CA LEU A 80 8.38 2.86 -2.94
C LEU A 80 9.07 2.34 -4.21
N ILE A 81 8.97 1.04 -4.50
CA ILE A 81 9.51 0.44 -5.73
C ILE A 81 8.82 1.05 -6.95
N GLY A 82 7.51 1.28 -6.89
CA GLY A 82 6.76 1.93 -7.98
C GLY A 82 7.17 3.38 -8.20
N LEU A 83 7.43 4.12 -7.11
CA LEU A 83 7.94 5.49 -7.20
C LEU A 83 9.35 5.51 -7.80
N ALA A 84 10.27 4.68 -7.28
CA ALA A 84 11.63 4.58 -7.79
C ALA A 84 11.65 4.18 -9.26
N GLN A 85 10.81 3.23 -9.67
CA GLN A 85 10.71 2.81 -11.06
C GLN A 85 10.15 3.92 -11.95
N THR A 86 9.14 4.66 -11.49
CA THR A 86 8.57 5.78 -12.24
C THR A 86 9.61 6.89 -12.40
N ILE A 87 10.34 7.23 -11.35
CA ILE A 87 11.43 8.21 -11.42
C ILE A 87 12.49 7.74 -12.43
N SER A 88 13.04 6.53 -12.26
CA SER A 88 14.08 6.00 -13.16
C SER A 88 13.68 5.89 -14.63
N PHE A 89 12.39 5.83 -14.94
CA PHE A 89 11.91 5.71 -16.32
C PHE A 89 11.60 7.07 -16.96
N TYR A 90 11.19 8.07 -16.16
CA TYR A 90 10.66 9.35 -16.67
C TYR A 90 11.51 10.58 -16.34
N LEU A 91 12.44 10.50 -15.38
CA LEU A 91 13.37 11.56 -14.96
C LEU A 91 14.81 11.12 -15.19
#